data_AF-A0A957LSX6-F1
#
_entry.id   AF-A0A957LSX6-F1
#
_cell.length_a   1.000
_cell.length_b   1.000
_cell.length_c   1.000
_cell.angle_alpha   90.00
_cell.angle_beta   90.00
_cell.angle_gamma   90.00
#
_symmetry.space_group_name_H-M   'P 1'
#
loop_
_entity.id
_entity.type
_entity.pdbx_description
1 polymer ?
#
loop_
_entity_poly.entity_id
_entity_poly.type
_entity_poly.pdbx_seq_one_letter_code
_entity_poly.pdbx_strand_id
1 'polypeptide(L)'
;SVARLWGKEPNIAFNLAKLAHLRTGQGDYDAAGELYDEADSLMAQSISLIAPVELRNGMGSLALQTQAYGNARLFFEESLHLAQISGDRLGSAQALVGLGLVALRQDEIADAGHHFLGALQEAAGIGFAPILTESIAAVAELRAAEGDVTYAAQLAALAAGHPAAGAETRQHAATVLAELLPQLSPERRAAITESEIRVDLAAVAGRLIAELSGRGKATVAAGAAPDTPVLIEALSERELQIVRMVAAGKSNRTIGRELYLALGTVKSHLHHIYQKLSVDSRTQAIARAIELDLL
;
A
#
# COMPACT_ATOMS: atom_id res chain seq x y z
N SER A 1 -2.81 20.29 -41.88
CA SER A 1 -1.42 20.74 -42.08
C SER A 1 -0.58 20.18 -40.96
N VAL A 2 0.61 19.66 -41.27
CA VAL A 2 1.56 19.03 -40.34
C VAL A 2 1.89 19.93 -39.13
N ALA A 3 1.82 21.26 -39.32
CA ALA A 3 1.96 22.26 -38.26
C ALA A 3 0.82 22.30 -37.20
N ARG A 4 -0.32 21.62 -37.38
CA ARG A 4 -1.39 21.50 -36.35
C ARG A 4 -1.20 20.34 -35.38
N LEU A 5 -0.25 19.44 -35.67
CA LEU A 5 0.09 18.30 -34.82
C LEU A 5 1.27 18.61 -33.89
N TRP A 6 2.18 19.50 -34.30
CA TRP A 6 3.28 20.00 -33.46
C TRP A 6 2.78 20.58 -32.14
N GLY A 7 3.18 19.95 -31.04
CA GLY A 7 2.79 20.27 -29.66
C GLY A 7 1.66 19.39 -29.10
N LYS A 8 1.08 18.48 -29.89
CA LYS A 8 0.05 17.51 -29.42
C LYS A 8 0.61 16.12 -29.18
N GLU A 9 1.83 15.84 -29.62
CA GLU A 9 2.51 14.56 -29.51
C GLU A 9 2.52 14.03 -28.06
N PRO A 10 2.81 14.84 -27.01
CA PRO A 10 2.78 14.35 -25.63
C PRO A 10 1.38 13.90 -25.17
N ASN A 11 0.33 14.60 -25.62
CA ASN A 11 -1.04 14.21 -25.27
C ASN A 11 -1.48 12.94 -26.00
N ILE A 12 -1.02 12.74 -27.24
CA ILE A 12 -1.31 11.52 -28.00
C ILE A 12 -0.57 10.35 -27.36
N ALA A 13 0.73 10.50 -27.08
CA ALA A 13 1.53 9.50 -26.39
C ALA A 13 0.93 9.10 -25.03
N PHE A 14 0.45 10.07 -24.26
CA PHE A 14 -0.23 9.80 -22.98
C PHE A 14 -1.50 8.98 -23.14
N ASN A 15 -2.33 9.27 -24.15
CA ASN A 15 -3.55 8.50 -24.40
C ASN A 15 -3.25 7.09 -24.92
N LEU A 16 -2.22 6.95 -25.76
CA LEU A 16 -1.73 5.65 -26.22
C LEU A 16 -1.22 4.82 -25.04
N ALA A 17 -0.42 5.40 -24.15
CA ALA A 17 0.06 4.73 -22.94
C ALA A 17 -1.10 4.25 -22.04
N LYS A 18 -2.16 5.06 -21.89
CA LYS A 18 -3.36 4.63 -21.15
C LYS A 18 -4.10 3.47 -21.82
N LEU A 19 -4.23 3.51 -23.15
CA LEU A 19 -4.84 2.41 -23.89
C LEU A 19 -3.98 1.14 -23.79
N ALA A 20 -2.65 1.27 -23.90
CA ALA A 20 -1.71 0.19 -23.73
C ALA A 20 -1.83 -0.46 -22.35
N HIS A 21 -1.91 0.32 -21.28
CA HIS A 21 -2.14 -0.18 -19.92
C HIS A 21 -3.45 -0.99 -19.81
N LEU A 22 -4.53 -0.51 -20.42
CA LEU A 22 -5.79 -1.26 -20.47
C LEU A 22 -5.64 -2.60 -21.23
N ARG A 23 -4.86 -2.62 -22.31
CA ARG A 23 -4.57 -3.86 -23.07
C ARG A 23 -3.70 -4.83 -22.27
N THR A 24 -2.70 -4.33 -21.54
CA THR A 24 -1.90 -5.14 -20.60
C THR A 24 -2.80 -5.82 -19.57
N GLY A 25 -3.73 -5.09 -18.95
CA GLY A 25 -4.69 -5.67 -17.99
C GLY A 25 -5.68 -6.67 -18.60
N GLN A 26 -5.87 -6.65 -19.92
CA GLN A 26 -6.68 -7.63 -20.67
C GLN A 26 -5.87 -8.87 -21.11
N GLY A 27 -4.55 -8.87 -20.89
CA GLY A 27 -3.64 -9.90 -21.38
C GLY A 27 -3.29 -9.79 -22.86
N ASP A 28 -3.68 -8.69 -23.53
CA ASP A 28 -3.36 -8.42 -24.94
C ASP A 28 -2.00 -7.72 -25.03
N TYR A 29 -0.94 -8.47 -24.72
CA TYR A 29 0.42 -7.95 -24.57
C TYR A 29 1.03 -7.48 -25.90
N ASP A 30 0.67 -8.11 -27.01
CA ASP A 30 1.15 -7.72 -28.33
C ASP A 30 0.62 -6.33 -28.71
N ALA A 31 -0.70 -6.13 -28.61
CA ALA A 31 -1.30 -4.81 -28.87
C ALA A 31 -0.84 -3.75 -27.87
N ALA A 32 -0.63 -4.13 -26.60
CA ALA A 32 -0.06 -3.22 -25.61
C ALA A 32 1.36 -2.76 -26.00
N GLY A 33 2.19 -3.69 -26.47
CA GLY A 33 3.56 -3.40 -26.94
C GLY A 33 3.56 -2.41 -28.10
N GLU A 34 2.75 -2.65 -29.13
CA GLU A 34 2.62 -1.75 -30.28
C GLU A 34 2.23 -0.33 -29.87
N LEU A 35 1.28 -0.20 -28.94
CA LEU A 35 0.83 1.11 -28.44
C LEU A 35 1.87 1.83 -27.59
N TYR A 36 2.65 1.10 -26.79
CA TYR A 36 3.76 1.68 -26.02
C TYR A 36 4.90 2.12 -26.94
N ASP A 37 5.25 1.32 -27.95
CA ASP A 37 6.28 1.67 -28.94
C ASP A 37 5.87 2.91 -29.74
N GLU A 38 4.60 3.02 -30.13
CA GLU A 38 4.08 4.21 -30.80
C GLU A 38 4.13 5.44 -29.86
N ALA A 39 3.73 5.29 -28.60
CA ALA A 39 3.79 6.36 -27.61
C ALA A 39 5.23 6.84 -27.37
N ASP A 40 6.18 5.91 -27.24
CA ASP A 40 7.59 6.22 -27.02
C ASP A 40 8.23 6.90 -28.23
N SER A 41 7.92 6.42 -29.44
CA SER A 41 8.36 7.05 -30.70
C SER A 41 7.84 8.49 -30.84
N LEU A 42 6.59 8.75 -30.47
CA LEU A 42 6.02 10.10 -30.45
C LEU A 42 6.70 11.00 -29.43
N MET A 43 7.04 10.47 -28.25
CA MET A 43 7.77 11.23 -27.23
C MET A 43 9.19 11.58 -27.68
N ALA A 44 9.89 10.63 -28.31
CA ALA A 44 11.24 10.82 -28.86
C ALA A 44 11.29 11.90 -29.97
N GLN A 45 10.19 12.07 -30.71
CA GLN A 45 10.04 13.11 -31.73
C GLN A 45 9.58 14.46 -31.16
N SER A 46 9.13 14.48 -29.90
CA SER A 46 8.62 15.69 -29.26
C SER A 46 9.76 16.57 -28.72
N ILE A 47 9.50 17.87 -28.60
CA ILE A 47 10.43 18.82 -27.95
C ILE A 47 10.53 18.54 -26.45
N SER A 48 9.55 17.83 -25.87
CA SER A 48 9.59 17.37 -24.48
C SER A 48 10.55 16.19 -24.39
N LEU A 49 11.80 16.46 -23.99
CA LEU A 49 12.86 15.46 -23.81
C LEU A 49 12.61 14.49 -22.63
N ILE A 50 11.46 14.61 -21.96
CA ILE A 50 11.12 13.85 -20.77
C ILE A 50 9.88 13.00 -21.08
N ALA A 51 10.04 11.69 -21.03
CA ALA A 51 8.94 10.74 -21.13
C ALA A 51 7.98 10.91 -19.94
N PRO A 52 6.65 10.76 -20.12
CA PRO A 52 5.72 10.72 -19.00
C PRO A 52 6.04 9.55 -18.06
N VAL A 53 5.90 9.77 -16.74
CA VAL A 53 6.12 8.74 -15.72
C VAL A 53 5.19 7.55 -15.97
N GLU A 54 3.94 7.81 -16.36
CA GLU A 54 2.96 6.78 -16.66
C GLU A 54 3.34 5.91 -17.86
N LEU A 55 4.01 6.47 -18.87
CA LEU A 55 4.50 5.70 -20.01
C LEU A 55 5.58 4.70 -19.56
N ARG A 56 6.56 5.17 -18.79
CA ARG A 56 7.64 4.31 -18.28
C ARG A 56 7.14 3.25 -17.29
N ASN A 57 6.24 3.61 -16.37
CA ASN A 57 5.57 2.63 -15.51
C ASN A 57 4.81 1.57 -16.33
N GLY A 58 4.05 1.99 -17.34
CA GLY A 58 3.29 1.09 -18.18
C GLY A 58 4.17 0.10 -18.95
N MET A 59 5.26 0.59 -19.56
CA MET A 59 6.24 -0.25 -20.25
C MET A 59 6.94 -1.22 -19.29
N GLY A 60 7.28 -0.77 -18.08
CA GLY A 60 7.81 -1.62 -17.01
C GLY A 60 6.86 -2.75 -16.63
N SER A 61 5.57 -2.44 -16.44
CA SER A 61 4.54 -3.43 -16.14
C SER A 61 4.35 -4.44 -17.28
N LEU A 62 4.33 -4.00 -18.54
CA LEU A 62 4.27 -4.91 -19.69
C LEU A 62 5.49 -5.83 -19.75
N ALA A 63 6.69 -5.28 -19.54
CA ALA A 63 7.93 -6.04 -19.51
C ALA A 63 7.93 -7.07 -18.36
N LEU A 64 7.36 -6.72 -17.20
CA LEU A 64 7.19 -7.65 -16.08
C LEU A 64 6.23 -8.80 -16.44
N GLN A 65 5.07 -8.51 -17.03
CA GLN A 65 4.09 -9.53 -17.45
C GLN A 65 4.63 -10.46 -18.54
N THR A 66 5.48 -9.94 -19.42
CA THR A 66 6.15 -10.70 -20.49
C THR A 66 7.48 -11.32 -20.04
N GLN A 67 7.81 -11.25 -18.74
CA GLN A 67 9.03 -11.81 -18.11
C GLN A 67 10.35 -11.23 -18.65
N ALA A 68 10.31 -10.06 -19.29
CA ALA A 68 11.49 -9.30 -19.71
C ALA A 68 12.07 -8.48 -18.54
N TYR A 69 12.50 -9.16 -17.47
CA TYR A 69 12.87 -8.52 -16.19
C TYR A 69 13.97 -7.47 -16.31
N GLY A 70 14.93 -7.64 -17.22
CA GLY A 70 15.96 -6.63 -17.49
C GLY A 70 15.37 -5.31 -18.01
N ASN A 71 14.45 -5.40 -18.97
CA ASN A 71 13.75 -4.23 -19.49
C ASN A 71 12.80 -3.64 -18.45
N ALA A 72 12.09 -4.50 -17.70
CA ALA A 72 11.19 -4.06 -16.63
C ALA A 72 11.93 -3.22 -15.59
N ARG A 73 13.10 -3.69 -15.12
CA ARG A 73 13.97 -2.96 -14.20
C ARG A 73 14.35 -1.59 -14.75
N LEU A 74 14.87 -1.55 -15.98
CA LEU A 74 15.28 -0.29 -16.62
C LEU A 74 14.12 0.71 -16.69
N PHE A 75 12.95 0.29 -17.15
CA PHE A 75 11.80 1.18 -17.27
C PHE A 75 11.29 1.68 -15.92
N PHE A 76 11.27 0.84 -14.88
CA PHE A 76 10.88 1.29 -13.54
C PHE A 76 11.94 2.18 -12.88
N GLU A 77 13.24 1.95 -13.10
CA GLU A 77 14.32 2.84 -12.64
C GLU A 77 14.22 4.23 -13.29
N GLU A 78 14.01 4.27 -14.61
CA GLU A 78 13.75 5.52 -15.33
C GLU A 78 12.49 6.22 -14.80
N SER A 79 11.38 5.47 -14.64
CA SER A 79 10.14 6.00 -14.08
C SER A 79 10.33 6.61 -12.69
N LEU A 80 11.03 5.89 -11.80
CA LEU A 80 11.31 6.35 -10.45
C LEU A 80 12.14 7.65 -10.46
N HIS A 81 13.17 7.72 -11.30
CA HIS A 81 13.97 8.93 -11.45
C HIS A 81 13.14 10.13 -11.93
N LEU A 82 12.29 9.91 -12.94
CA LEU A 82 11.40 10.94 -13.49
C LEU A 82 10.35 11.39 -12.47
N ALA A 83 9.78 10.45 -11.72
CA ALA A 83 8.84 10.71 -10.65
C ALA A 83 9.46 11.56 -9.53
N GLN A 84 10.71 11.26 -9.14
CA GLN A 84 11.44 12.03 -8.14
C GLN A 84 11.74 13.47 -8.59
N ILE A 85 12.14 13.66 -9.85
CA ILE A 85 12.39 15.00 -10.41
C ILE A 85 11.10 15.82 -10.49
N SER A 86 9.99 15.20 -10.86
CA SER A 86 8.69 15.86 -11.01
C SER A 86 7.90 16.01 -9.71
N GLY A 87 8.32 15.32 -8.64
CA GLY A 87 7.57 15.24 -7.39
C GLY A 87 6.31 14.38 -7.48
N ASP A 88 6.19 13.52 -8.51
CA ASP A 88 5.08 12.59 -8.67
C ASP A 88 5.21 11.40 -7.71
N ARG A 89 4.63 11.57 -6.53
CA ARG A 89 4.65 10.53 -5.48
C ARG A 89 3.89 9.27 -5.89
N LEU A 90 2.83 9.40 -6.70
CA LEU A 90 2.04 8.24 -7.15
C LEU A 90 2.86 7.41 -8.13
N GLY A 91 3.45 8.06 -9.13
CA GLY A 91 4.33 7.41 -10.09
C GLY A 91 5.56 6.78 -9.43
N SER A 92 6.12 7.43 -8.41
CA SER A 92 7.21 6.86 -7.58
C SER A 92 6.76 5.59 -6.85
N ALA A 93 5.58 5.59 -6.22
CA ALA A 93 5.06 4.42 -5.53
C ALA A 93 4.85 3.24 -6.49
N GLN A 94 4.28 3.49 -7.67
CA GLN A 94 4.09 2.48 -8.71
C GLN A 94 5.42 1.90 -9.23
N ALA A 95 6.40 2.75 -9.50
CA ALA A 95 7.72 2.32 -9.93
C ALA A 95 8.41 1.44 -8.86
N LEU A 96 8.28 1.82 -7.58
CA LEU A 96 8.82 1.05 -6.46
C LEU A 96 8.12 -0.31 -6.28
N VAL A 97 6.80 -0.39 -6.45
CA VAL A 97 6.10 -1.69 -6.50
C VAL A 97 6.66 -2.54 -7.65
N GLY A 98 6.79 -1.97 -8.84
CA GLY A 98 7.34 -2.65 -10.01
C GLY A 98 8.76 -3.19 -9.79
N LEU A 99 9.68 -2.37 -9.27
CA LEU A 99 11.05 -2.78 -8.93
C LEU A 99 11.07 -3.88 -7.88
N GLY A 100 10.22 -3.79 -6.86
CA GLY A 100 10.13 -4.83 -5.84
C GLY A 100 9.64 -6.16 -6.40
N LEU A 101 8.65 -6.15 -7.30
CA LEU A 101 8.17 -7.36 -7.97
C LEU A 101 9.24 -7.94 -8.90
N VAL A 102 9.96 -7.11 -9.66
CA VAL A 102 11.11 -7.56 -10.48
C VAL A 102 12.17 -8.24 -9.60
N ALA A 103 12.54 -7.61 -8.48
CA ALA A 103 13.49 -8.17 -7.53
C ALA A 103 13.00 -9.52 -6.97
N LEU A 104 11.72 -9.66 -6.60
CA LEU A 104 11.15 -10.95 -6.18
C LEU A 104 11.26 -12.03 -7.26
N ARG A 105 10.95 -11.70 -8.52
CA ARG A 105 11.05 -12.66 -9.63
C ARG A 105 12.50 -13.09 -9.90
N GLN A 106 13.47 -12.31 -9.46
CA GLN A 106 14.90 -12.60 -9.56
C GLN A 106 15.49 -13.14 -8.24
N ASP A 107 14.64 -13.50 -7.26
CA ASP A 107 15.03 -14.03 -5.94
C ASP A 107 15.87 -13.04 -5.08
N GLU A 108 15.77 -11.75 -5.36
CA GLU A 108 16.44 -10.66 -4.63
C GLU A 108 15.57 -10.16 -3.47
N ILE A 109 15.29 -11.03 -2.51
CA ILE A 109 14.29 -10.80 -1.43
C ILE A 109 14.55 -9.54 -0.62
N ALA A 110 15.81 -9.26 -0.28
CA ALA A 110 16.18 -8.08 0.51
C ALA A 110 15.90 -6.78 -0.26
N ASP A 111 16.24 -6.76 -1.55
CA ASP A 111 16.01 -5.59 -2.40
C ASP A 111 14.52 -5.39 -2.68
N ALA A 112 13.76 -6.48 -2.85
CA ALA A 112 12.30 -6.39 -2.91
C ALA A 112 11.71 -5.72 -1.66
N GLY A 113 12.15 -6.13 -0.46
CA GLY A 113 11.74 -5.50 0.80
C GLY A 113 12.04 -4.01 0.87
N HIS A 114 13.22 -3.57 0.40
CA HIS A 114 13.57 -2.16 0.34
C HIS A 114 12.65 -1.36 -0.59
N HIS A 115 12.36 -1.88 -1.78
CA HIS A 115 11.48 -1.22 -2.73
C HIS A 115 10.04 -1.14 -2.21
N PHE A 116 9.49 -2.22 -1.64
CA PHE A 116 8.14 -2.21 -1.07
C PHE A 116 8.00 -1.31 0.16
N LEU A 117 9.05 -1.18 0.98
CA LEU A 117 9.07 -0.19 2.06
C LEU A 117 8.91 1.23 1.51
N GLY A 118 9.67 1.59 0.46
CA GLY A 118 9.54 2.88 -0.21
C GLY A 118 8.14 3.09 -0.79
N ALA A 119 7.59 2.08 -1.47
CA ALA A 119 6.25 2.13 -2.04
C ALA A 119 5.18 2.40 -0.96
N LEU A 120 5.24 1.69 0.16
CA LEU A 120 4.32 1.89 1.29
C LEU A 120 4.44 3.29 1.89
N GLN A 121 5.66 3.82 2.04
CA GLN A 121 5.89 5.17 2.56
C GLN A 121 5.30 6.25 1.66
N GLU A 122 5.47 6.11 0.34
CA GLU A 122 4.86 7.02 -0.63
C GLU A 122 3.33 6.89 -0.62
N ALA A 123 2.80 5.67 -0.75
CA ALA A 123 1.37 5.39 -0.77
C ALA A 123 0.66 5.90 0.48
N ALA A 124 1.20 5.63 1.67
CA ALA A 124 0.65 6.11 2.94
C ALA A 124 0.71 7.63 3.06
N GLY A 125 1.78 8.25 2.56
CA GLY A 125 1.92 9.70 2.57
C GLY A 125 1.02 10.45 1.58
N ILE A 126 0.53 9.78 0.53
CA ILE A 126 -0.48 10.32 -0.39
C ILE A 126 -1.90 10.18 0.20
N GLY A 127 -2.15 9.11 0.95
CA GLY A 127 -3.49 8.77 1.46
C GLY A 127 -4.42 8.24 0.37
N PHE A 128 -3.87 7.74 -0.75
CA PHE A 128 -4.64 7.17 -1.85
C PHE A 128 -4.76 5.66 -1.67
N ALA A 129 -5.97 5.21 -1.34
CA ALA A 129 -6.21 3.81 -0.97
C ALA A 129 -5.88 2.76 -2.06
N PRO A 130 -6.12 2.99 -3.37
CA PRO A 130 -5.79 2.00 -4.40
C PRO A 130 -4.30 1.62 -4.46
N ILE A 131 -3.39 2.61 -4.50
CA ILE A 131 -1.94 2.32 -4.52
C ILE A 131 -1.46 1.70 -3.19
N LEU A 132 -2.14 2.02 -2.08
CA LEU A 132 -1.85 1.40 -0.79
C LEU A 132 -2.24 -0.08 -0.78
N THR A 133 -3.41 -0.44 -1.34
CA THR A 133 -3.80 -1.85 -1.50
C THR A 133 -2.89 -2.62 -2.44
N GLU A 134 -2.39 -1.97 -3.49
CA GLU A 134 -1.41 -2.57 -4.42
C GLU A 134 -0.07 -2.83 -3.71
N SER A 135 0.42 -1.87 -2.94
CA SER A 135 1.64 -2.02 -2.14
C SER A 135 1.49 -3.14 -1.10
N ILE A 136 0.32 -3.27 -0.47
CA ILE A 136 0.02 -4.35 0.49
C ILE A 136 -0.02 -5.72 -0.21
N ALA A 137 -0.61 -5.81 -1.41
CA ALA A 137 -0.61 -7.04 -2.20
C ALA A 137 0.82 -7.46 -2.57
N ALA A 138 1.67 -6.50 -2.95
CA ALA A 138 3.07 -6.79 -3.27
C ALA A 138 3.86 -7.28 -2.04
N VAL A 139 3.60 -6.73 -0.85
CA VAL A 139 4.17 -7.25 0.40
C VAL A 139 3.62 -8.64 0.75
N ALA A 140 2.39 -8.98 0.37
CA ALA A 140 1.89 -10.34 0.52
C ALA A 140 2.76 -11.35 -0.25
N GLU A 141 3.17 -11.03 -1.48
CA GLU A 141 4.10 -11.86 -2.25
C GLU A 141 5.48 -11.96 -1.59
N LEU A 142 6.01 -10.85 -1.04
CA LEU A 142 7.26 -10.89 -0.29
C LEU A 142 7.17 -11.86 0.88
N ARG A 143 6.10 -11.79 1.68
CA ARG A 143 5.89 -12.68 2.83
C ARG A 143 5.75 -14.14 2.40
N ALA A 144 5.11 -14.39 1.26
CA ALA A 144 5.02 -15.74 0.70
C ALA A 144 6.42 -16.27 0.32
N ALA A 145 7.25 -15.44 -0.31
CA ALA A 145 8.62 -15.80 -0.68
C ALA A 145 9.53 -16.03 0.54
N GLU A 146 9.33 -15.29 1.64
CA GLU A 146 10.00 -15.51 2.92
C GLU A 146 9.51 -16.77 3.67
N GLY A 147 8.43 -17.40 3.20
CA GLY A 147 7.82 -18.59 3.81
C GLY A 147 6.77 -18.30 4.89
N ASP A 148 6.41 -17.03 5.13
CA ASP A 148 5.33 -16.66 6.04
C ASP A 148 3.97 -16.73 5.32
N VAL A 149 3.57 -17.95 4.99
CA VAL A 149 2.37 -18.26 4.19
C VAL A 149 1.09 -17.74 4.85
N THR A 150 1.01 -17.77 6.19
CA THR A 150 -0.20 -17.32 6.91
C THR A 150 -0.34 -15.81 6.80
N TYR A 151 0.74 -15.07 7.05
CA TYR A 151 0.69 -13.62 6.98
C TYR A 151 0.51 -13.12 5.54
N ALA A 152 1.18 -13.77 4.58
CA ALA A 152 0.98 -13.54 3.15
C ALA A 152 -0.49 -13.70 2.75
N ALA A 153 -1.15 -14.78 3.15
CA ALA A 153 -2.56 -15.01 2.84
C ALA A 153 -3.48 -13.96 3.48
N GLN A 154 -3.18 -13.48 4.68
CA GLN A 154 -3.95 -12.40 5.31
C GLN A 154 -3.84 -11.08 4.53
N LEU A 155 -2.62 -10.70 4.11
CA LEU A 155 -2.40 -9.49 3.32
C LEU A 155 -3.03 -9.59 1.92
N ALA A 156 -2.94 -10.76 1.28
CA ALA A 156 -3.59 -11.04 0.00
C ALA A 156 -5.12 -10.96 0.10
N ALA A 157 -5.71 -11.54 1.16
CA ALA A 157 -7.14 -11.45 1.43
C ALA A 157 -7.59 -10.00 1.66
N LEU A 158 -6.84 -9.24 2.45
CA LEU A 158 -7.10 -7.81 2.66
C LEU A 158 -7.11 -7.05 1.33
N ALA A 159 -6.08 -7.20 0.50
CA ALA A 159 -5.99 -6.51 -0.77
C ALA A 159 -7.10 -6.95 -1.75
N ALA A 160 -7.43 -8.25 -1.81
CA ALA A 160 -8.48 -8.77 -2.68
C ALA A 160 -9.89 -8.32 -2.27
N GLY A 161 -10.17 -8.22 -0.96
CA GLY A 161 -11.51 -7.87 -0.48
C GLY A 161 -11.72 -6.39 -0.17
N HIS A 162 -10.68 -5.55 -0.21
CA HIS A 162 -10.82 -4.13 0.11
C HIS A 162 -11.53 -3.35 -1.02
N PRO A 163 -12.57 -2.52 -0.74
CA PRO A 163 -13.34 -1.81 -1.76
C PRO A 163 -12.52 -0.86 -2.64
N ALA A 164 -11.44 -0.30 -2.09
CA ALA A 164 -10.55 0.61 -2.83
C ALA A 164 -9.56 -0.10 -3.75
N ALA A 165 -9.43 -1.43 -3.70
CA ALA A 165 -8.52 -2.15 -4.59
C ALA A 165 -9.00 -2.07 -6.04
N GLY A 166 -8.08 -1.70 -6.94
CA GLY A 166 -8.31 -1.74 -8.39
C GLY A 166 -8.57 -3.17 -8.88
N ALA A 167 -9.15 -3.30 -10.08
CA ALA A 167 -9.51 -4.61 -10.63
C ALA A 167 -8.30 -5.54 -10.79
N GLU A 168 -7.18 -5.02 -11.28
CA GLU A 168 -5.93 -5.76 -11.45
C GLU A 168 -5.35 -6.23 -10.11
N THR A 169 -5.17 -5.31 -9.15
CA THR A 169 -4.72 -5.63 -7.79
C THR A 169 -5.61 -6.68 -7.13
N ARG A 170 -6.94 -6.55 -7.28
CA ARG A 170 -7.90 -7.48 -6.72
C ARG A 170 -7.76 -8.87 -7.31
N GLN A 171 -7.69 -8.96 -8.63
CA GLN A 171 -7.53 -10.22 -9.35
C GLN A 171 -6.21 -10.89 -8.97
N HIS A 172 -5.12 -10.13 -8.98
CA HIS A 172 -3.79 -10.62 -8.63
C HIS A 172 -3.73 -11.13 -7.18
N ALA A 173 -4.18 -10.32 -6.23
CA ALA A 173 -4.22 -10.72 -4.82
C ALA A 173 -5.13 -11.94 -4.57
N ALA A 174 -6.23 -12.07 -5.32
CA ALA A 174 -7.08 -13.26 -5.25
C ALA A 174 -6.39 -14.52 -5.79
N THR A 175 -5.60 -14.40 -6.86
CA THR A 175 -4.77 -15.51 -7.37
C THR A 175 -3.74 -15.94 -6.33
N VAL A 176 -2.98 -14.99 -5.76
CA VAL A 176 -2.01 -15.27 -4.70
C VAL A 176 -2.69 -15.94 -3.50
N LEU A 177 -3.84 -15.42 -3.06
CA LEU A 177 -4.61 -16.02 -1.97
C LEU A 177 -5.02 -17.47 -2.29
N ALA A 178 -5.51 -17.74 -3.50
CA ALA A 178 -5.93 -19.06 -3.92
C ALA A 178 -4.77 -20.09 -3.93
N GLU A 179 -3.55 -19.64 -4.23
CA GLU A 179 -2.34 -20.47 -4.18
C GLU A 179 -1.87 -20.76 -2.74
N LEU A 180 -2.07 -19.81 -1.82
CA LEU A 180 -1.62 -19.93 -0.43
C LEU A 180 -2.63 -20.70 0.44
N LEU A 181 -3.93 -20.58 0.17
CA LEU A 181 -4.98 -21.20 0.99
C LEU A 181 -4.76 -22.72 1.21
N PRO A 182 -4.46 -23.55 0.19
CA PRO A 182 -4.26 -24.99 0.37
C PRO A 182 -3.10 -25.36 1.31
N GLN A 183 -2.16 -24.45 1.54
CA GLN A 183 -0.99 -24.68 2.39
C GLN A 183 -1.29 -24.42 3.88
N LEU A 184 -2.46 -23.85 4.20
CA LEU A 184 -2.87 -23.51 5.57
C LEU A 184 -3.73 -24.60 6.21
N SER A 185 -3.71 -24.67 7.54
CA SER A 185 -4.64 -25.53 8.29
C SER A 185 -6.10 -25.12 8.03
N PRO A 186 -7.07 -26.05 8.15
CA PRO A 186 -8.49 -25.73 8.01
C PRO A 186 -8.95 -24.54 8.88
N GLU A 187 -8.46 -24.45 10.12
CA GLU A 187 -8.81 -23.36 11.05
C GLU A 187 -8.31 -22.01 10.54
N ARG A 188 -7.06 -21.95 10.06
CA ARG A 188 -6.46 -20.73 9.51
C ARG A 188 -7.14 -20.28 8.23
N ARG A 189 -7.55 -21.22 7.38
CA ARG A 189 -8.33 -20.92 6.18
C ARG A 189 -9.68 -20.28 6.53
N ALA A 190 -10.43 -20.90 7.45
CA ALA A 190 -11.72 -20.40 7.89
C ALA A 190 -11.61 -18.97 8.46
N ALA A 191 -10.62 -18.73 9.32
CA ALA A 191 -10.37 -17.41 9.90
C ALA A 191 -10.09 -16.32 8.84
N ILE A 192 -9.40 -16.65 7.75
CA ILE A 192 -9.11 -15.70 6.66
C ILE A 192 -10.36 -15.44 5.82
N THR A 193 -11.15 -16.46 5.50
CA THR A 193 -12.34 -16.34 4.65
C THR A 193 -13.54 -15.72 5.35
N GLU A 194 -13.66 -15.90 6.67
CA GLU A 194 -14.78 -15.37 7.47
C GLU A 194 -14.51 -13.96 8.03
N SER A 195 -13.28 -13.46 7.89
CA SER A 195 -12.92 -12.10 8.32
C SER A 195 -13.64 -11.06 7.46
N GLU A 196 -14.61 -10.34 8.03
CA GLU A 196 -15.14 -9.13 7.40
C GLU A 196 -14.02 -8.08 7.34
N ILE A 197 -13.59 -7.73 6.13
CA ILE A 197 -12.53 -6.75 5.92
C ILE A 197 -13.05 -5.35 6.26
N ARG A 198 -12.94 -4.98 7.54
CA ARG A 198 -13.12 -3.63 8.08
C ARG A 198 -11.81 -3.07 8.62
N VAL A 199 -10.72 -3.37 7.92
CA VAL A 199 -9.36 -3.06 8.37
C VAL A 199 -8.95 -1.68 7.86
N ASP A 200 -8.42 -0.85 8.76
CA ASP A 200 -7.80 0.42 8.39
C ASP A 200 -6.48 0.16 7.64
N LEU A 201 -6.47 0.45 6.34
CA LEU A 201 -5.29 0.31 5.47
C LEU A 201 -4.11 1.13 5.97
N ALA A 202 -4.34 2.31 6.56
CA ALA A 202 -3.25 3.16 7.06
C ALA A 202 -2.56 2.51 8.26
N ALA A 203 -3.33 1.86 9.15
CA ALA A 203 -2.79 1.11 10.28
C ALA A 203 -1.97 -0.09 9.82
N VAL A 204 -2.47 -0.85 8.84
CA VAL A 204 -1.73 -1.99 8.25
C VAL A 204 -0.43 -1.50 7.61
N ALA A 205 -0.50 -0.45 6.79
CA ALA A 205 0.68 0.12 6.15
C ALA A 205 1.70 0.62 7.18
N GLY A 206 1.26 1.27 8.26
CA GLY A 206 2.14 1.72 9.34
C GLY A 206 2.91 0.57 10.01
N ARG A 207 2.26 -0.57 10.25
CA ARG A 207 2.91 -1.78 10.77
C ARG A 207 3.92 -2.35 9.76
N LEU A 208 3.52 -2.52 8.50
CA LEU A 208 4.40 -3.04 7.45
C LEU A 208 5.64 -2.15 7.25
N ILE A 209 5.47 -0.83 7.27
CA ILE A 209 6.59 0.13 7.21
C ILE A 209 7.55 -0.09 8.39
N ALA A 210 7.03 -0.26 9.61
CA ALA A 210 7.87 -0.49 10.79
C ALA A 210 8.63 -1.83 10.72
N GLU A 211 7.96 -2.90 10.27
CA GLU A 211 8.55 -4.22 10.08
C GLU A 211 9.69 -4.21 9.05
N LEU A 212 9.40 -3.69 7.85
CA LEU A 212 10.37 -3.65 6.74
C LEU A 212 11.53 -2.67 7.00
N SER A 213 11.29 -1.61 7.79
CA SER A 213 12.37 -0.70 8.23
C SER A 213 13.30 -1.33 9.29
N GLY A 214 13.07 -2.58 9.71
CA GLY A 214 13.81 -3.23 10.79
C GLY A 214 13.51 -2.68 12.19
N ARG A 215 12.59 -1.70 12.31
CA ARG A 215 12.14 -1.14 13.59
C ARG A 215 11.17 -2.07 14.33
N GLY A 216 10.57 -3.03 13.63
CA GLY A 216 9.73 -4.10 14.20
C GLY A 216 10.49 -5.28 14.81
N LYS A 217 11.82 -5.39 14.61
CA LYS A 217 12.63 -6.50 15.15
C LYS A 217 13.09 -6.34 16.60
N ALA A 218 12.74 -5.25 17.28
CA ALA A 218 13.10 -5.05 18.69
C ALA A 218 12.23 -5.86 19.70
N THR A 219 11.21 -6.59 19.26
CA THR A 219 10.33 -7.39 20.15
C THR A 219 9.93 -8.77 19.64
N VAL A 220 10.63 -9.36 18.68
CA VAL A 220 10.37 -10.77 18.31
C VAL A 220 11.67 -11.54 18.12
N ALA A 221 12.35 -11.79 19.25
CA ALA A 221 13.38 -12.80 19.32
C ALA A 221 12.72 -14.17 19.52
N ALA A 222 13.01 -15.08 18.60
CA ALA A 222 12.88 -16.54 18.69
C ALA A 222 11.48 -17.14 18.97
N GLY A 223 10.88 -17.70 17.91
CA GLY A 223 10.08 -18.93 18.03
C GLY A 223 8.76 -18.82 18.80
N ALA A 224 7.83 -17.99 18.34
CA ALA A 224 6.41 -18.18 18.58
C ALA A 224 5.64 -17.53 17.42
N ALA A 225 4.78 -18.32 16.77
CA ALA A 225 3.83 -17.81 15.79
C ALA A 225 2.98 -16.70 16.43
N PRO A 226 2.61 -15.62 15.72
CA PRO A 226 1.56 -14.74 16.18
C PRO A 226 0.21 -15.46 16.01
N ASP A 227 -0.11 -16.34 16.96
CA ASP A 227 -1.47 -16.82 17.23
C ASP A 227 -2.26 -15.66 17.87
N THR A 228 -2.60 -14.66 17.08
CA THR A 228 -3.55 -13.65 17.51
C THR A 228 -4.48 -13.35 16.35
N PRO A 229 -5.80 -13.61 16.50
CA PRO A 229 -6.79 -13.04 15.59
C PRO A 229 -6.55 -11.53 15.53
N VAL A 230 -6.77 -10.90 14.37
CA VAL A 230 -6.75 -9.44 14.22
C VAL A 230 -7.82 -8.86 15.14
N LEU A 231 -7.43 -8.61 16.38
CA LEU A 231 -8.21 -7.97 17.42
C LEU A 231 -8.07 -6.47 17.22
N ILE A 232 -9.21 -5.78 17.21
CA ILE A 232 -9.30 -4.33 17.38
C ILE A 232 -8.34 -3.96 18.52
N GLU A 233 -7.35 -3.11 18.26
CA GLU A 233 -6.40 -2.67 19.29
C GLU A 233 -7.20 -2.06 20.44
N ALA A 234 -7.30 -2.80 21.55
CA ALA A 234 -7.87 -2.29 22.78
C ALA A 234 -7.11 -1.01 23.17
N LEU A 235 -7.84 0.00 23.66
CA LEU A 235 -7.21 1.18 24.22
C LEU A 235 -6.21 0.72 25.30
N SER A 236 -4.98 1.23 25.24
CA SER A 236 -4.01 1.00 26.30
C SER A 236 -4.57 1.50 27.63
N GLU A 237 -4.09 0.96 28.75
CA GLU A 237 -4.51 1.37 30.09
C GLU A 237 -4.42 2.89 30.30
N ARG A 238 -3.39 3.50 29.67
CA ARG A 238 -3.17 4.94 29.69
C ARG A 238 -4.21 5.71 28.88
N GLU A 239 -4.56 5.23 27.70
CA GLU A 239 -5.60 5.81 26.86
C GLU A 239 -6.98 5.67 27.51
N LEU A 240 -7.23 4.55 28.19
CA LEU A 240 -8.48 4.27 28.90
C LEU A 240 -8.65 5.19 30.13
N GLN A 241 -7.56 5.46 30.87
CA GLN A 241 -7.56 6.53 31.89
C GLN A 241 -7.92 7.90 31.31
N ILE A 242 -7.34 8.26 30.17
CA ILE A 242 -7.62 9.54 29.50
C ILE A 242 -9.09 9.60 29.05
N VAL A 243 -9.65 8.52 28.48
CA VAL A 243 -11.06 8.42 28.07
C VAL A 243 -12.00 8.58 29.26
N ARG A 244 -11.73 7.94 30.41
CA ARG A 244 -12.52 8.10 31.65
C ARG A 244 -12.52 9.54 32.15
N MET A 245 -11.37 10.21 32.12
CA MET A 245 -11.26 11.62 32.51
C MET A 245 -11.97 12.56 31.52
N VAL A 246 -11.97 12.20 30.23
CA VAL A 246 -12.70 12.92 29.19
C VAL A 246 -14.21 12.81 29.42
N ALA A 247 -14.71 11.61 29.71
CA ALA A 247 -16.10 11.34 30.04
C ALA A 247 -16.54 12.06 31.34
N ALA A 248 -15.64 12.19 32.32
CA ALA A 248 -15.85 13.00 33.53
C ALA A 248 -15.78 14.52 33.29
N GLY A 249 -15.68 14.98 32.03
CA GLY A 249 -15.71 16.41 31.68
C GLY A 249 -14.41 17.18 31.92
N LYS A 250 -13.29 16.50 32.23
CA LYS A 250 -12.03 17.19 32.56
C LYS A 250 -11.36 17.80 31.32
N SER A 251 -10.89 19.04 31.43
CA SER A 251 -10.14 19.70 30.35
C SER A 251 -8.78 19.02 30.08
N ASN A 252 -8.23 19.14 28.86
CA ASN A 252 -6.92 18.58 28.52
C ASN A 252 -5.79 19.09 29.43
N ARG A 253 -5.90 20.33 29.94
CA ARG A 253 -4.96 20.91 30.90
C ARG A 253 -5.06 20.23 32.27
N THR A 254 -6.28 19.93 32.71
CA THR A 254 -6.54 19.19 33.96
C THR A 254 -6.03 17.76 33.86
N ILE A 255 -6.31 17.08 32.74
CA ILE A 255 -5.81 15.73 32.44
C ILE A 255 -4.29 15.69 32.47
N GLY A 256 -3.63 16.65 31.81
CA GLY A 256 -2.17 16.75 31.83
C GLY A 256 -1.60 16.89 33.24
N ARG A 257 -2.21 17.74 34.07
CA ARG A 257 -1.75 17.93 35.45
C ARG A 257 -1.91 16.69 36.31
N GLU A 258 -3.06 16.02 36.26
CA GLU A 258 -3.34 14.85 37.11
C GLU A 258 -2.58 13.60 36.66
N LEU A 259 -2.31 13.48 35.37
CA LEU A 259 -1.57 12.36 34.80
C LEU A 259 -0.06 12.65 34.66
N TYR A 260 0.43 13.81 35.09
CA TYR A 260 1.82 14.24 34.92
C TYR A 260 2.28 14.23 33.44
N LEU A 261 1.41 14.69 32.53
CA LEU A 261 1.66 14.80 31.09
C LEU A 261 1.69 16.25 30.62
N ALA A 262 2.53 16.54 29.63
CA ALA A 262 2.47 17.81 28.90
C ALA A 262 1.18 17.91 28.09
N LEU A 263 0.68 19.14 27.88
CA LEU A 263 -0.57 19.39 27.15
C LEU A 263 -0.53 18.84 25.72
N GLY A 264 0.63 18.90 25.05
CA GLY A 264 0.84 18.32 23.72
C GLY A 264 0.70 16.80 23.72
N THR A 265 1.22 16.13 24.74
CA THR A 265 1.11 14.68 24.93
C THR A 265 -0.34 14.24 25.13
N VAL A 266 -1.12 15.00 25.90
CA VAL A 266 -2.57 14.74 26.06
C VAL A 266 -3.32 14.87 24.73
N LYS A 267 -2.99 15.87 23.90
CA LYS A 267 -3.60 16.02 22.57
C LYS A 267 -3.24 14.85 21.63
N SER A 268 -1.99 14.38 21.67
CA SER A 268 -1.56 13.22 20.89
C SER A 268 -2.27 11.95 21.33
N HIS A 269 -2.38 11.72 22.65
CA HIS A 269 -3.17 10.58 23.15
C HIS A 269 -4.64 10.66 22.72
N LEU A 270 -5.26 11.84 22.80
CA LEU A 270 -6.65 12.02 22.33
C LEU A 270 -6.80 11.76 20.83
N HIS A 271 -5.82 12.17 20.03
CA HIS A 271 -5.82 11.88 18.60
C HIS A 271 -5.77 10.37 18.33
N HIS A 272 -4.89 9.65 19.02
CA HIS A 272 -4.81 8.19 18.89
C HIS A 272 -6.07 7.49 19.42
N ILE A 273 -6.63 7.95 20.53
CA ILE A 273 -7.90 7.47 21.07
C ILE A 273 -9.03 7.65 20.04
N TYR A 274 -9.10 8.81 19.39
CA TYR A 274 -10.11 9.11 18.39
C TYR A 274 -9.97 8.21 17.16
N GLN A 275 -8.74 7.96 16.71
CA GLN A 275 -8.45 7.01 15.63
C GLN A 275 -8.87 5.58 16.03
N LYS A 276 -8.46 5.11 17.22
CA LYS A 276 -8.80 3.78 17.73
C LYS A 276 -10.29 3.56 17.96
N LEU A 277 -11.01 4.60 18.38
CA LEU A 277 -12.46 4.58 18.54
C LEU A 277 -13.22 4.89 17.23
N SER A 278 -12.51 5.29 16.17
CA SER A 278 -13.06 5.70 14.87
C SER A 278 -14.08 6.84 14.98
N VAL A 279 -13.70 7.91 15.65
CA VAL A 279 -14.53 9.09 15.95
C VAL A 279 -13.73 10.37 15.68
N ASP A 280 -14.42 11.46 15.35
CA ASP A 280 -13.77 12.72 14.97
C ASP A 280 -13.89 13.81 16.04
N SER A 281 -14.68 13.56 17.08
CA SER A 281 -14.95 14.55 18.12
C SER A 281 -14.95 13.96 19.51
N ARG A 282 -14.68 14.83 20.48
CA ARG A 282 -14.69 14.50 21.90
C ARG A 282 -16.02 13.90 22.37
N THR A 283 -17.13 14.43 21.89
CA THR A 283 -18.47 13.96 22.24
C THR A 283 -18.73 12.58 21.63
N GLN A 284 -18.33 12.36 20.38
CA GLN A 284 -18.43 11.04 19.74
C GLN A 284 -17.53 10.01 20.45
N ALA A 285 -16.33 10.39 20.89
CA ALA A 285 -15.44 9.51 21.66
C ALA A 285 -16.07 9.06 22.98
N ILE A 286 -16.80 9.95 23.67
CA ILE A 286 -17.53 9.59 24.89
C ILE A 286 -18.68 8.64 24.56
N ALA A 287 -19.51 8.97 23.56
CA ALA A 287 -20.63 8.11 23.13
C ALA A 287 -20.14 6.71 22.75
N ARG A 288 -19.06 6.64 21.97
CA ARG A 288 -18.46 5.38 21.51
C ARG A 288 -17.83 4.58 22.65
N ALA A 289 -17.24 5.24 23.65
CA ALA A 289 -16.72 4.56 24.83
C ALA A 289 -17.81 3.95 25.72
N ILE A 290 -19.02 4.56 25.75
CA ILE A 290 -20.20 3.99 26.41
C ILE A 290 -20.71 2.76 25.64
N GLU A 291 -20.84 2.85 24.31
CA GLU A 291 -21.27 1.73 23.46
C GLU A 291 -20.37 0.49 23.57
N LEU A 292 -19.08 0.71 23.84
CA LEU A 292 -18.06 -0.33 23.96
C LEU A 292 -17.82 -0.77 25.42
N ASP A 293 -18.61 -0.29 26.38
CA ASP A 293 -18.54 -0.63 27.81
C ASP A 293 -17.16 -0.37 28.46
N LEU A 294 -16.52 0.75 28.07
CA LEU A 294 -15.17 1.12 28.53
C LEU A 294 -15.16 2.08 29.74
N LEU A 295 -16.32 2.54 30.17
CA LEU A 295 -16.52 3.61 31.18
C LEU A 295 -17.18 3.11 32.46
#